data_AF-F8GXN8-F1
#
_entry.id   AF-F8GXN8-F1
#
_cell.length_a   1.000
_cell.length_b   1.000
_cell.length_c   1.000
_cell.angle_alpha   90.00
_cell.angle_beta   90.00
_cell.angle_gamma   90.00
#
_symmetry.space_group_name_H-M   'P 1'
#
loop_
_entity.id
_entity.type
_entity.pdbx_description
1 polymer ?
#
loop_
_entity_poly.entity_id
_entity_poly.type
_entity_poly.pdbx_seq_one_letter_code
_entity_poly.pdbx_strand_id
1 'polypeptide(L)'
;MTTTLTIAEAGKRFPFGRDFSRVKERRARRAAGPGDSAEAADAIFLAVSSRLKESATSKDKYLAVAIGSIACGLPHGQRDDLIRQLIAAAPRRARCRLLTNLVLSGEEIDIAIVIDGIAEIFEVAKKEPWILVQSDGYELREWLSLVPFSTHPMEAIAIIKGMPAPQCEPRFLADMVSLLAESPSSEAEPMLFTLAEFDPHFYANADWRRAVMKMGTPSSAQRFVELVTDGHIGGEGMDALHMGDELAALLQEYPVLRAHVYEIMQSAPSVPGRALLTKAIAAAPDEEGFLLLLKLERNGAIGPVTWQTVERLVTTRIPSSSMSNAYDVVPVPAAYIRKTLLALTDDGGPADSAARCLRLIDSLRDEYGVPDTEPRHPDLASGRSWPILRPNHDIGMGELDRLLVRVSGAGEVYGPIAWITPTDTEFKDEGKS
;
A
#
# COMPACT_ATOMS: atom_id res chain seq x y z
N MET A 1 -18.26 -19.11 -22.36
CA MET A 1 -17.31 -18.96 -21.25
C MET A 1 -17.46 -17.55 -20.73
N THR A 2 -18.24 -17.41 -19.67
CA THR A 2 -18.74 -16.14 -19.16
C THR A 2 -17.78 -15.66 -18.07
N THR A 3 -16.98 -14.65 -18.38
CA THR A 3 -16.05 -14.04 -17.43
C THR A 3 -16.83 -13.28 -16.38
N THR A 4 -16.93 -13.84 -15.18
CA THR A 4 -17.40 -13.17 -13.96
C THR A 4 -16.45 -12.02 -13.64
N LEU A 5 -16.90 -10.79 -13.89
CA LEU A 5 -16.34 -9.57 -13.30
C LEU A 5 -16.60 -9.62 -11.78
N THR A 6 -15.56 -9.92 -11.02
CA THR A 6 -15.55 -9.80 -9.56
C THR A 6 -15.81 -8.36 -9.14
N ILE A 7 -16.84 -8.17 -8.30
CA ILE A 7 -17.35 -6.89 -7.76
C ILE A 7 -16.39 -6.26 -6.72
N ALA A 8 -15.08 -6.54 -6.77
CA ALA A 8 -14.10 -6.09 -5.79
C ALA A 8 -13.42 -4.73 -6.11
N GLU A 9 -13.81 -4.04 -7.19
CA GLU A 9 -13.13 -2.80 -7.63
C GLU A 9 -13.87 -1.49 -7.26
N ALA A 10 -14.98 -1.58 -6.53
CA ALA A 10 -15.78 -0.42 -6.12
C ALA A 10 -15.11 0.37 -4.99
N GLY A 11 -14.02 1.07 -5.32
CA GLY A 11 -13.30 1.93 -4.36
C GLY A 11 -11.93 2.42 -4.83
N LYS A 12 -11.39 1.88 -5.94
CA LYS A 12 -10.11 2.37 -6.49
C LYS A 12 -10.32 3.74 -7.14
N ARG A 13 -9.78 4.79 -6.50
CA ARG A 13 -9.55 6.07 -7.20
C ARG A 13 -8.46 5.83 -8.23
N PHE A 14 -8.83 5.90 -9.50
CA PHE A 14 -7.89 5.84 -10.60
C PHE A 14 -7.27 7.22 -10.82
N PRO A 15 -5.94 7.35 -10.86
CA PRO A 15 -5.29 8.56 -11.33
C PRO A 15 -5.86 8.95 -12.70
N PHE A 16 -6.28 10.20 -12.85
CA PHE A 16 -6.89 10.72 -14.09
C PHE A 16 -8.14 9.97 -14.59
N GLY A 17 -8.81 9.18 -13.73
CA GLY A 17 -9.95 8.36 -14.12
C GLY A 17 -9.59 7.19 -15.05
N ARG A 18 -8.32 6.78 -15.12
CA ARG A 18 -7.82 5.71 -15.99
C ARG A 18 -7.06 4.65 -15.21
N ASP A 19 -7.31 3.39 -15.54
CA ASP A 19 -6.65 2.26 -14.89
C ASP A 19 -5.37 1.86 -15.63
N PHE A 20 -4.22 2.20 -15.03
CA PHE A 20 -2.89 1.82 -15.53
C PHE A 20 -2.36 0.51 -14.92
N SER A 21 -3.05 -0.08 -13.93
CA SER A 21 -2.55 -1.27 -13.22
C SER A 21 -2.37 -2.51 -14.13
N ARG A 22 -3.05 -2.52 -15.29
CA ARG A 22 -2.96 -3.59 -16.28
C ARG A 22 -1.96 -3.34 -17.40
N VAL A 23 -1.23 -2.22 -17.40
CA VAL A 23 -0.28 -1.89 -18.48
C VAL A 23 0.83 -2.93 -18.57
N LYS A 24 1.38 -3.38 -17.43
CA LYS A 24 2.42 -4.44 -17.39
C LYS A 24 1.93 -5.74 -18.03
N GLU A 25 0.72 -6.19 -17.68
CA GLU A 25 0.07 -7.37 -18.26
C GLU A 25 -0.13 -7.21 -19.77
N ARG A 26 -0.62 -6.05 -20.21
CA ARG A 26 -0.88 -5.76 -21.63
C ARG A 26 0.40 -5.67 -22.45
N ARG A 27 1.47 -5.07 -21.92
CA ARG A 27 2.80 -5.07 -22.54
C ARG A 27 3.32 -6.48 -22.75
N ALA A 28 3.25 -7.33 -21.74
CA ALA A 28 3.66 -8.73 -21.85
C ALA A 28 2.84 -9.48 -22.92
N ARG A 29 1.52 -9.28 -22.96
CA ARG A 29 0.65 -9.85 -24.00
C ARG A 29 1.04 -9.38 -25.41
N ARG A 30 1.27 -8.09 -25.59
CA ARG A 30 1.67 -7.51 -26.88
C ARG A 30 3.04 -8.01 -27.32
N ALA A 31 4.01 -8.10 -26.41
CA ALA A 31 5.32 -8.66 -26.70
C ALA A 31 5.23 -10.14 -27.15
N ALA A 32 4.30 -10.91 -26.59
CA ALA A 32 4.04 -12.30 -26.99
C ALA A 32 3.30 -12.43 -28.34
N GLY A 33 2.44 -11.47 -28.67
CA GLY A 33 1.62 -11.47 -29.89
C GLY A 33 1.58 -10.09 -30.57
N PRO A 34 2.70 -9.61 -31.15
CA PRO A 34 2.78 -8.24 -31.67
C PRO A 34 1.90 -8.01 -32.90
N GLY A 35 1.54 -9.08 -33.61
CA GLY A 35 0.62 -9.03 -34.76
C GLY A 35 -0.85 -9.07 -34.39
N ASP A 36 -1.21 -9.27 -33.12
CA ASP A 36 -2.60 -9.43 -32.71
C ASP A 36 -3.39 -8.14 -32.91
N SER A 37 -4.45 -8.22 -33.70
CA SER A 37 -5.31 -7.10 -34.03
C SER A 37 -6.78 -7.50 -33.93
N ALA A 38 -7.59 -6.54 -33.49
CA ALA A 38 -9.04 -6.67 -33.52
C ALA A 38 -9.60 -6.16 -34.86
N GLU A 39 -10.61 -6.84 -35.40
CA GLU A 39 -11.29 -6.45 -36.64
C GLU A 39 -11.77 -4.99 -36.60
N ALA A 40 -12.27 -4.54 -35.46
CA ALA A 40 -12.68 -3.15 -35.24
C ALA A 40 -11.50 -2.16 -35.36
N ALA A 41 -10.33 -2.51 -34.84
CA ALA A 41 -9.14 -1.68 -34.99
C ALA A 41 -8.71 -1.61 -36.47
N ASP A 42 -8.73 -2.75 -37.17
CA ASP A 42 -8.38 -2.84 -38.58
C ASP A 42 -9.27 -1.97 -39.47
N ALA A 43 -10.59 -2.03 -39.25
CA ALA A 43 -11.55 -1.19 -39.96
C ALA A 43 -11.29 0.31 -39.72
N ILE A 44 -11.00 0.72 -38.48
CA ILE A 44 -10.73 2.12 -38.16
C ILE A 44 -9.41 2.59 -38.78
N PHE A 45 -8.34 1.81 -38.69
CA PHE A 45 -7.05 2.21 -39.26
C PHE A 45 -7.07 2.29 -40.79
N LEU A 46 -7.89 1.46 -41.46
CA LEU A 46 -8.15 1.58 -42.89
C LEU A 46 -8.86 2.90 -43.24
N ALA A 47 -9.80 3.35 -42.41
CA ALA A 47 -10.42 4.66 -42.57
C ALA A 47 -9.43 5.82 -42.29
N VAL A 48 -8.58 5.68 -41.27
CA VAL A 48 -7.58 6.68 -40.86
C VAL A 48 -6.55 6.92 -41.97
N SER A 49 -6.02 5.87 -42.58
CA SER A 49 -4.98 5.97 -43.61
C SER A 49 -5.42 6.79 -44.82
N SER A 50 -6.69 6.69 -45.21
CA SER A 50 -7.27 7.52 -46.27
C SER A 50 -7.32 9.01 -45.93
N ARG A 51 -7.42 9.36 -44.63
CA ARG A 51 -7.64 10.71 -44.10
C ARG A 51 -6.38 11.43 -43.64
N LEU A 52 -5.23 10.75 -43.63
CA LEU A 52 -3.92 11.33 -43.30
C LEU A 52 -3.07 11.68 -44.52
N LYS A 53 -3.57 11.47 -45.73
CA LYS A 53 -2.86 11.84 -46.97
C LYS A 53 -2.54 13.34 -47.01
N GLU A 54 -1.46 13.73 -47.68
CA GLU A 54 -1.00 15.13 -47.75
C GLU A 54 -2.08 16.11 -48.24
N SER A 55 -2.96 15.65 -49.14
CA SER A 55 -4.08 16.43 -49.69
C SER A 55 -5.30 16.54 -48.76
N ALA A 56 -5.27 15.95 -47.56
CA ALA A 56 -6.40 15.92 -46.65
C ALA A 56 -6.60 17.27 -45.93
N THR A 57 -7.87 17.64 -45.72
CA THR A 57 -8.21 18.89 -45.03
C THR A 57 -7.86 18.83 -43.55
N SER A 58 -7.75 20.00 -42.89
CA SER A 58 -7.53 20.04 -41.43
C SER A 58 -8.65 19.33 -40.65
N LYS A 59 -9.89 19.34 -41.16
CA LYS A 59 -11.02 18.60 -40.56
C LYS A 59 -10.84 17.09 -40.71
N ASP A 60 -10.36 16.62 -41.85
CA ASP A 60 -10.09 15.19 -42.07
C ASP A 60 -8.98 14.70 -41.14
N LYS A 61 -7.91 15.49 -40.99
CA LYS A 61 -6.81 15.17 -40.06
C LYS A 61 -7.28 15.15 -38.61
N TYR A 62 -8.11 16.11 -38.19
CA TYR A 62 -8.71 16.11 -36.85
C TYR A 62 -9.56 14.85 -36.60
N LEU A 63 -10.43 14.50 -37.56
CA LEU A 63 -11.25 13.29 -37.45
C LEU A 63 -10.39 12.03 -37.42
N ALA A 64 -9.35 11.95 -38.26
CA ALA A 64 -8.40 10.85 -38.29
C ALA A 64 -7.70 10.65 -36.93
N VAL A 65 -7.26 11.74 -36.30
CA VAL A 65 -6.67 11.70 -34.95
C VAL A 65 -7.68 11.24 -33.90
N ALA A 66 -8.93 11.72 -33.96
CA ALA A 66 -9.96 11.36 -33.01
C ALA A 66 -10.31 9.86 -33.05
N ILE A 67 -10.55 9.32 -34.24
CA ILE A 67 -10.89 7.89 -34.40
C ILE A 67 -9.65 6.99 -34.26
N GLY A 68 -8.49 7.46 -34.75
CA GLY A 68 -7.21 6.75 -34.60
C GLY A 68 -6.81 6.60 -33.13
N SER A 69 -7.08 7.61 -32.30
CA SER A 69 -6.88 7.51 -30.84
C SER A 69 -7.69 6.38 -30.23
N ILE A 70 -8.94 6.18 -30.66
CA ILE A 70 -9.78 5.08 -30.16
C ILE A 70 -9.20 3.74 -30.61
N ALA A 71 -8.82 3.61 -31.88
CA ALA A 71 -8.23 2.38 -32.42
C ALA A 71 -6.91 2.00 -31.72
N CYS A 72 -6.10 2.98 -31.32
CA CYS A 72 -4.87 2.75 -30.55
C CYS A 72 -5.13 2.16 -29.16
N GLY A 73 -6.34 2.28 -28.61
CA GLY A 73 -6.72 1.65 -27.34
C GLY A 73 -7.13 0.17 -27.48
N LEU A 74 -7.29 -0.33 -28.70
CA LEU A 74 -7.62 -1.72 -29.02
C LEU A 74 -6.36 -2.50 -29.39
N PRO A 75 -6.37 -3.85 -29.35
CA PRO A 75 -5.36 -4.65 -30.05
C PRO A 75 -5.35 -4.25 -31.52
N HIS A 76 -4.21 -3.78 -32.03
CA HIS A 76 -4.13 -3.14 -33.33
C HIS A 76 -2.95 -3.59 -34.20
N GLY A 77 -2.25 -4.65 -33.79
CA GLY A 77 -1.05 -5.15 -34.47
C GLY A 77 0.07 -4.11 -34.59
N GLN A 78 1.02 -4.37 -35.50
CA GLN A 78 2.14 -3.48 -35.81
C GLN A 78 1.72 -2.43 -36.84
N ARG A 79 1.70 -1.15 -36.43
CA ARG A 79 1.23 -0.01 -37.24
C ARG A 79 2.10 1.24 -37.10
N ASP A 80 3.37 1.04 -36.80
CA ASP A 80 4.29 2.08 -36.33
C ASP A 80 4.33 3.31 -37.23
N ASP A 81 4.38 3.13 -38.56
CA ASP A 81 4.41 4.24 -39.51
C ASP A 81 3.11 5.09 -39.47
N LEU A 82 1.95 4.44 -39.39
CA LEU A 82 0.67 5.13 -39.35
C LEU A 82 0.44 5.81 -38.01
N ILE A 83 0.89 5.19 -36.91
CA ILE A 83 0.88 5.77 -35.57
C ILE A 83 1.80 6.99 -35.51
N ARG A 84 3.01 6.92 -36.09
CA ARG A 84 3.91 8.07 -36.20
C ARG A 84 3.26 9.24 -36.96
N GLN A 85 2.56 8.96 -38.06
CA GLN A 85 1.80 9.97 -38.80
C GLN A 85 0.66 10.58 -37.97
N LEU A 86 -0.07 9.75 -37.21
CA LEU A 86 -1.13 10.22 -36.30
C LEU A 86 -0.58 11.14 -35.21
N ILE A 87 0.54 10.77 -34.57
CA ILE A 87 1.20 11.57 -33.54
C ILE A 87 1.63 12.92 -34.10
N ALA A 88 2.25 12.93 -35.28
CA ALA A 88 2.70 14.16 -35.94
C ALA A 88 1.53 15.08 -36.35
N ALA A 89 0.39 14.52 -36.72
CA ALA A 89 -0.80 15.28 -37.11
C ALA A 89 -1.64 15.77 -35.92
N ALA A 90 -1.46 15.19 -34.73
CA ALA A 90 -2.30 15.44 -33.57
C ALA A 90 -1.95 16.77 -32.86
N PRO A 91 -2.94 17.66 -32.63
CA PRO A 91 -2.76 18.79 -31.72
C PRO A 91 -2.42 18.31 -30.31
N ARG A 92 -1.69 19.10 -29.52
CA ARG A 92 -1.18 18.76 -28.18
C ARG A 92 -2.12 17.93 -27.30
N ARG A 93 -3.35 18.41 -27.05
CA ARG A 93 -4.33 17.71 -26.20
C ARG A 93 -4.74 16.35 -26.79
N ALA A 94 -4.98 16.29 -28.10
CA ALA A 94 -5.34 15.06 -28.77
C ALA A 94 -4.15 14.08 -28.81
N ARG A 95 -2.93 14.58 -28.95
CA ARG A 95 -1.70 13.80 -28.91
C ARG A 95 -1.50 13.14 -27.55
N CYS A 96 -1.72 13.87 -26.45
CA CYS A 96 -1.67 13.29 -25.10
C CYS A 96 -2.64 12.11 -24.96
N ARG A 97 -3.89 12.29 -25.42
CA ARG A 97 -4.91 11.24 -25.38
C ARG A 97 -4.54 10.02 -26.24
N LEU A 98 -4.01 10.25 -27.44
CA LEU A 98 -3.50 9.22 -28.33
C LEU A 98 -2.41 8.39 -27.63
N LEU A 99 -1.41 9.06 -27.04
CA LEU A 99 -0.31 8.41 -26.31
C LEU A 99 -0.81 7.64 -25.10
N THR A 100 -1.78 8.17 -24.34
CA THR A 100 -2.36 7.40 -23.24
C THR A 100 -3.02 6.12 -23.73
N ASN A 101 -3.76 6.18 -24.84
CA ASN A 101 -4.43 4.99 -25.38
C ASN A 101 -3.43 3.95 -25.88
N LEU A 102 -2.32 4.40 -26.48
CA LEU A 102 -1.18 3.52 -26.82
C LEU A 102 -0.64 2.83 -25.56
N VAL A 103 -0.30 3.59 -24.51
CA VAL A 103 0.17 3.04 -23.22
C VAL A 103 -0.83 2.04 -22.64
N LEU A 104 -2.11 2.40 -22.61
CA LEU A 104 -3.17 1.52 -22.11
C LEU A 104 -3.32 0.26 -22.98
N SER A 105 -2.99 0.28 -24.26
CA SER A 105 -2.99 -0.93 -25.11
C SER A 105 -1.77 -1.84 -24.87
N GLY A 106 -0.82 -1.40 -24.04
CA GLY A 106 0.44 -2.10 -23.80
C GLY A 106 1.55 -1.66 -24.75
N GLU A 107 1.44 -0.52 -25.41
CA GLU A 107 2.57 0.06 -26.14
C GLU A 107 3.52 0.79 -25.20
N GLU A 108 4.77 0.84 -25.62
CA GLU A 108 5.78 1.71 -25.05
C GLU A 108 5.91 2.97 -25.92
N ILE A 109 5.95 4.13 -25.28
CA ILE A 109 6.03 5.43 -25.96
C ILE A 109 7.41 6.05 -25.74
N ASP A 110 7.89 6.76 -26.76
CA ASP A 110 9.14 7.49 -26.69
C ASP A 110 9.03 8.66 -25.69
N ILE A 111 9.95 8.71 -24.72
CA ILE A 111 10.01 9.79 -23.73
C ILE A 111 10.21 11.16 -24.37
N ALA A 112 10.91 11.25 -25.50
CA ALA A 112 11.14 12.52 -26.20
C ALA A 112 9.82 13.20 -26.59
N ILE A 113 8.84 12.41 -27.05
CA ILE A 113 7.51 12.91 -27.41
C ILE A 113 6.77 13.46 -26.17
N VAL A 114 6.98 12.82 -25.01
CA VAL A 114 6.39 13.25 -23.74
C VAL A 114 7.03 14.55 -23.25
N ILE A 115 8.37 14.63 -23.27
CA ILE A 115 9.13 15.83 -22.89
C ILE A 115 8.76 17.01 -23.80
N ASP A 116 8.70 16.80 -25.11
CA ASP A 116 8.28 17.83 -26.07
C ASP A 116 6.84 18.31 -25.79
N GLY A 117 5.94 17.39 -25.45
CA GLY A 117 4.57 17.72 -25.05
C GLY A 117 4.50 18.59 -23.79
N ILE A 118 5.30 18.28 -22.78
CA ILE A 118 5.44 19.07 -21.55
C ILE A 118 6.04 20.45 -21.87
N ALA A 119 7.11 20.51 -22.67
CA ALA A 119 7.75 21.76 -23.07
C ALA A 119 6.78 22.68 -23.84
N GLU A 120 5.95 22.11 -24.73
CA GLU A 120 4.92 22.85 -25.45
C GLU A 120 3.88 23.49 -24.51
N ILE A 121 3.54 22.84 -23.40
CA ILE A 121 2.66 23.45 -22.38
C ILE A 121 3.31 24.68 -21.79
N PHE A 122 4.59 24.61 -21.41
CA PHE A 122 5.31 25.74 -20.85
C PHE A 122 5.46 26.89 -21.85
N GLU A 123 5.72 26.61 -23.13
CA GLU A 123 5.74 27.64 -24.17
C GLU A 123 4.40 28.35 -24.33
N VAL A 124 3.28 27.62 -24.28
CA VAL A 124 1.95 28.25 -24.32
C VAL A 124 1.66 29.02 -23.04
N ALA A 125 2.08 28.50 -21.87
CA ALA A 125 1.89 29.15 -20.58
C ALA A 125 2.58 30.53 -20.49
N LYS A 126 3.62 30.81 -21.29
CA LYS A 126 4.20 32.16 -21.41
C LYS A 126 3.20 33.20 -21.91
N LYS A 127 2.24 32.80 -22.75
CA LYS A 127 1.17 33.65 -23.27
C LYS A 127 -0.13 33.49 -22.49
N GLU A 128 -0.39 32.28 -22.01
CA GLU A 128 -1.62 31.88 -21.33
C GLU A 128 -1.30 31.22 -19.97
N PRO A 129 -0.88 32.00 -18.95
CA PRO A 129 -0.41 31.45 -17.67
C PRO A 129 -1.47 30.62 -16.94
N TRP A 130 -2.74 30.89 -17.22
CA TRP A 130 -3.87 30.20 -16.62
C TRP A 130 -3.87 28.70 -16.91
N ILE A 131 -3.22 28.20 -17.98
CA ILE A 131 -3.15 26.76 -18.29
C ILE A 131 -2.46 25.95 -17.19
N LEU A 132 -1.53 26.56 -16.44
CA LEU A 132 -0.80 25.89 -15.36
C LEU A 132 -1.58 25.81 -14.04
N VAL A 133 -2.63 26.62 -13.89
CA VAL A 133 -3.42 26.73 -12.64
C VAL A 133 -4.89 26.32 -12.82
N GLN A 134 -5.44 26.47 -14.02
CA GLN A 134 -6.81 26.09 -14.33
C GLN A 134 -6.95 24.58 -14.17
N SER A 135 -8.02 24.17 -13.48
CA SER A 135 -8.30 22.76 -13.18
C SER A 135 -7.09 22.06 -12.56
N ASP A 136 -6.36 22.75 -11.66
CA ASP A 136 -5.15 22.24 -10.98
C ASP A 136 -4.06 21.76 -11.97
N GLY A 137 -3.91 22.46 -13.10
CA GLY A 137 -2.90 22.16 -14.12
C GLY A 137 -3.16 20.85 -14.86
N TYR A 138 -4.43 20.47 -15.05
CA TYR A 138 -4.87 19.19 -15.61
C TYR A 138 -4.09 18.75 -16.86
N GLU A 139 -3.89 19.64 -17.84
CA GLU A 139 -3.14 19.29 -19.06
C GLU A 139 -1.71 18.84 -18.76
N LEU A 140 -1.00 19.57 -17.89
CA LEU A 140 0.37 19.20 -17.51
C LEU A 140 0.39 17.87 -16.77
N ARG A 141 -0.57 17.66 -15.86
CA ARG A 141 -0.68 16.39 -15.12
C ARG A 141 -0.98 15.21 -16.04
N GLU A 142 -1.80 15.38 -17.08
CA GLU A 142 -2.03 14.31 -18.08
C GLU A 142 -0.74 13.93 -18.80
N TRP A 143 0.09 14.89 -19.19
CA TRP A 143 1.39 14.59 -19.81
C TRP A 143 2.36 13.94 -18.83
N LEU A 144 2.43 14.43 -17.58
CA LEU A 144 3.27 13.81 -16.54
C LEU A 144 2.85 12.37 -16.24
N SER A 145 1.56 12.04 -16.35
CA SER A 145 1.05 10.67 -16.18
C SER A 145 1.60 9.66 -17.19
N LEU A 146 2.12 10.13 -18.33
CA LEU A 146 2.72 9.31 -19.37
C LEU A 146 4.18 8.96 -19.08
N VAL A 147 4.88 9.78 -18.28
CA VAL A 147 6.31 9.60 -17.99
C VAL A 147 6.61 8.19 -17.47
N PRO A 148 5.89 7.64 -16.47
CA PRO A 148 6.17 6.29 -15.95
C PRO A 148 6.06 5.17 -16.98
N PHE A 149 5.42 5.39 -18.12
CA PHE A 149 5.18 4.39 -19.16
C PHE A 149 5.95 4.68 -20.45
N SER A 150 6.99 5.50 -20.39
CA SER A 150 7.87 5.77 -21.53
C SER A 150 9.13 4.89 -21.51
N THR A 151 9.91 4.91 -22.60
CA THR A 151 11.16 4.12 -22.76
C THR A 151 12.23 4.43 -21.69
N HIS A 152 12.50 5.71 -21.45
CA HIS A 152 13.54 6.18 -20.51
C HIS A 152 12.98 7.27 -19.58
N PRO A 153 12.11 6.92 -18.60
CA PRO A 153 11.44 7.90 -17.75
C PRO A 153 12.40 8.81 -16.97
N MET A 154 13.64 8.38 -16.70
CA MET A 154 14.63 9.21 -16.01
C MET A 154 15.03 10.46 -16.79
N GLU A 155 14.92 10.46 -18.12
CA GLU A 155 15.22 11.65 -18.93
C GLU A 155 14.27 12.81 -18.61
N ALA A 156 13.06 12.53 -18.11
CA ALA A 156 12.10 13.54 -17.71
C ALA A 156 12.52 14.31 -16.43
N ILE A 157 13.48 13.81 -15.65
CA ILE A 157 13.90 14.45 -14.40
C ILE A 157 14.37 15.89 -14.65
N ALA A 158 15.11 16.15 -15.72
CA ALA A 158 15.63 17.49 -16.00
C ALA A 158 14.50 18.50 -16.24
N ILE A 159 13.50 18.14 -17.05
CA ILE A 159 12.35 19.02 -17.30
C ILE A 159 11.48 19.18 -16.07
N ILE A 160 11.29 18.11 -15.28
CA ILE A 160 10.51 18.16 -14.02
C ILE A 160 11.17 19.12 -13.02
N LYS A 161 12.49 19.03 -12.83
CA LYS A 161 13.24 19.93 -11.93
C LYS A 161 13.23 21.39 -12.40
N GLY A 162 13.05 21.61 -13.70
CA GLY A 162 12.96 22.94 -14.31
C GLY A 162 11.57 23.57 -14.26
N MET A 163 10.54 22.88 -13.77
CA MET A 163 9.18 23.42 -13.70
C MET A 163 9.07 24.52 -12.62
N PRO A 164 8.07 25.42 -12.70
CA PRO A 164 7.82 26.38 -11.63
C PRO A 164 7.48 25.68 -10.31
N ALA A 165 7.83 26.29 -9.18
CA ALA A 165 7.73 25.68 -7.86
C ALA A 165 6.38 24.98 -7.57
N PRO A 166 5.19 25.56 -7.87
CA PRO A 166 3.91 24.90 -7.61
C PRO A 166 3.71 23.59 -8.37
N GLN A 167 4.36 23.43 -9.53
CA GLN A 167 4.29 22.22 -10.35
C GLN A 167 5.36 21.19 -9.95
N CYS A 168 6.39 21.59 -9.20
CA CYS A 168 7.40 20.69 -8.63
C CYS A 168 6.96 20.09 -7.29
N GLU A 169 5.98 20.68 -6.61
CA GLU A 169 5.55 20.25 -5.29
C GLU A 169 5.04 18.80 -5.28
N PRO A 170 5.27 18.04 -4.18
CA PRO A 170 4.82 16.65 -4.07
C PRO A 170 3.33 16.46 -4.29
N ARG A 171 2.50 17.44 -3.91
CA ARG A 171 1.04 17.39 -4.12
C ARG A 171 0.69 17.38 -5.61
N PHE A 172 1.38 18.19 -6.42
CA PHE A 172 1.10 18.27 -7.86
C PHE A 172 1.54 16.99 -8.58
N LEU A 173 2.68 16.43 -8.15
CA LEU A 173 3.28 15.23 -8.73
C LEU A 173 2.73 13.91 -8.17
N ALA A 174 1.80 13.96 -7.20
CA ALA A 174 1.28 12.79 -6.48
C ALA A 174 0.76 11.66 -7.40
N ASP A 175 0.03 12.01 -8.47
CA ASP A 175 -0.50 11.02 -9.41
C ASP A 175 0.62 10.35 -10.22
N MET A 176 1.58 11.13 -10.72
CA MET A 176 2.73 10.60 -11.47
C MET A 176 3.57 9.68 -10.56
N VAL A 177 3.81 10.12 -9.33
CA VAL A 177 4.54 9.35 -8.32
C VAL A 177 3.83 8.03 -8.01
N SER A 178 2.52 8.07 -7.84
CA SER A 178 1.71 6.85 -7.63
C SER A 178 1.81 5.88 -8.82
N LEU A 179 1.85 6.41 -10.04
CA LEU A 179 1.94 5.63 -11.28
C LEU A 179 3.34 5.02 -11.50
N LEU A 180 4.41 5.57 -10.89
CA LEU A 180 5.74 4.96 -10.97
C LEU A 180 5.76 3.55 -10.38
N ALA A 181 4.98 3.28 -9.33
CA ALA A 181 4.86 1.92 -8.77
C ALA A 181 4.19 0.90 -9.70
N GLU A 182 3.50 1.36 -10.75
CA GLU A 182 2.90 0.53 -11.79
C GLU A 182 3.75 0.50 -13.07
N SER A 183 4.87 1.23 -13.07
CA SER A 183 5.76 1.33 -14.22
C SER A 183 6.38 -0.03 -14.54
N PRO A 184 6.43 -0.42 -15.82
CA PRO A 184 7.20 -1.59 -16.26
C PRO A 184 8.70 -1.30 -16.36
N SER A 185 9.13 -0.03 -16.26
CA SER A 185 10.52 0.37 -16.46
C SER A 185 11.35 0.12 -15.20
N SER A 186 12.57 -0.39 -15.39
CA SER A 186 13.56 -0.53 -14.32
C SER A 186 14.06 0.83 -13.77
N GLU A 187 13.81 1.92 -14.50
CA GLU A 187 14.18 3.28 -14.09
C GLU A 187 13.18 3.91 -13.10
N ALA A 188 12.03 3.29 -12.86
CA ALA A 188 10.97 3.88 -12.04
C ALA A 188 11.34 4.03 -10.57
N GLU A 189 12.04 3.06 -9.98
CA GLU A 189 12.55 3.17 -8.61
C GLU A 189 13.63 4.26 -8.49
N PRO A 190 14.71 4.28 -9.31
CA PRO A 190 15.67 5.38 -9.33
C PRO A 190 15.01 6.75 -9.46
N MET A 191 13.97 6.87 -10.28
CA MET A 191 13.25 8.12 -10.48
C MET A 191 12.51 8.57 -9.21
N LEU A 192 11.80 7.66 -8.53
CA LEU A 192 11.11 7.96 -7.27
C LEU A 192 12.07 8.57 -6.24
N PHE A 193 13.24 7.97 -6.07
CA PHE A 193 14.22 8.47 -5.11
C PHE A 193 14.90 9.75 -5.57
N THR A 194 15.23 9.88 -6.87
CA THR A 194 15.83 11.10 -7.42
C THR A 194 14.93 12.32 -7.26
N LEU A 195 13.60 12.14 -7.31
CA LEU A 195 12.63 13.19 -7.03
C LEU A 195 12.68 13.62 -5.56
N ALA A 196 12.75 12.66 -4.62
CA ALA A 196 12.78 12.96 -3.20
C ALA A 196 14.12 13.52 -2.71
N GLU A 197 15.23 13.11 -3.33
CA GLU A 197 16.55 13.70 -3.10
C GLU A 197 16.61 15.17 -3.57
N PHE A 198 15.83 15.51 -4.61
CA PHE A 198 15.71 16.88 -5.10
C PHE A 198 14.80 17.74 -4.23
N ASP A 199 13.64 17.21 -3.82
CA ASP A 199 12.73 17.86 -2.88
C ASP A 199 12.40 16.93 -1.70
N PRO A 200 13.07 17.11 -0.55
CA PRO A 200 12.85 16.28 0.64
C PRO A 200 11.42 16.27 1.18
N HIS A 201 10.55 17.21 0.77
CA HIS A 201 9.13 17.17 1.14
C HIS A 201 8.42 15.91 0.62
N PHE A 202 8.97 15.24 -0.40
CA PHE A 202 8.47 13.94 -0.85
C PHE A 202 8.52 12.86 0.24
N TYR A 203 9.48 12.90 1.17
CA TYR A 203 9.51 11.94 2.27
C TYR A 203 8.30 12.07 3.20
N ALA A 204 7.75 13.29 3.31
CA ALA A 204 6.50 13.57 4.03
C ALA A 204 5.23 13.29 3.20
N ASN A 205 5.34 13.07 1.89
CA ASN A 205 4.21 12.77 1.01
C ASN A 205 3.77 11.28 1.11
N ALA A 206 2.48 11.06 1.38
CA ALA A 206 1.93 9.70 1.56
C ALA A 206 1.89 8.89 0.25
N ASP A 207 1.69 9.53 -0.90
CA ASP A 207 1.64 8.85 -2.20
C ASP A 207 3.04 8.38 -2.63
N TRP A 208 4.08 9.16 -2.32
CA TRP A 208 5.47 8.74 -2.48
C TRP A 208 5.82 7.55 -1.61
N ARG A 209 5.50 7.60 -0.30
CA ARG A 209 5.78 6.47 0.61
C ARG A 209 5.05 5.19 0.14
N ARG A 210 3.78 5.31 -0.22
CA ARG A 210 2.99 4.18 -0.75
C ARG A 210 3.58 3.65 -2.05
N ALA A 211 4.05 4.51 -2.94
CA ALA A 211 4.69 4.09 -4.18
C ALA A 211 5.98 3.30 -3.91
N VAL A 212 6.83 3.78 -3.00
CA VAL A 212 8.08 3.09 -2.60
C VAL A 212 7.80 1.73 -1.96
N MET A 213 6.81 1.65 -1.06
CA MET A 213 6.40 0.40 -0.43
C MET A 213 5.84 -0.60 -1.46
N LYS A 214 5.02 -0.11 -2.39
CA LYS A 214 4.39 -0.92 -3.43
C LYS A 214 5.37 -1.46 -4.47
N MET A 215 6.46 -0.75 -4.74
CA MET A 215 7.56 -1.30 -5.58
C MET A 215 8.04 -2.64 -5.02
N GLY A 216 8.13 -2.73 -3.69
CA GLY A 216 8.44 -3.95 -2.97
C GLY A 216 9.77 -4.59 -3.38
N THR A 217 10.75 -3.84 -3.89
CA THR A 217 12.06 -4.38 -4.25
C THR A 217 12.96 -4.42 -3.01
N PRO A 218 13.98 -5.31 -2.95
CA PRO A 218 14.93 -5.31 -1.85
C PRO A 218 15.64 -3.95 -1.67
N SER A 219 15.99 -3.30 -2.78
CA SER A 219 16.66 -1.99 -2.77
C SER A 219 15.73 -0.87 -2.29
N SER A 220 14.47 -0.84 -2.73
CA SER A 220 13.52 0.18 -2.27
C SER A 220 13.23 0.03 -0.78
N ALA A 221 13.08 -1.21 -0.31
CA ALA A 221 12.83 -1.53 1.09
C ALA A 221 14.03 -1.16 1.98
N GLN A 222 15.26 -1.47 1.56
CA GLN A 222 16.47 -1.08 2.28
C GLN A 222 16.58 0.45 2.38
N ARG A 223 16.45 1.17 1.26
CA ARG A 223 16.50 2.64 1.25
C ARG A 223 15.40 3.27 2.10
N PHE A 224 14.21 2.66 2.14
CA PHE A 224 13.14 3.11 3.01
C PHE A 224 13.52 2.98 4.49
N VAL A 225 14.10 1.84 4.90
CA VAL A 225 14.60 1.64 6.27
C VAL A 225 15.68 2.67 6.61
N GLU A 226 16.63 2.91 5.71
CA GLU A 226 17.67 3.94 5.89
C GLU A 226 17.06 5.33 6.14
N LEU A 227 16.06 5.74 5.34
CA LEU A 227 15.36 7.01 5.53
C LEU A 227 14.60 7.10 6.86
N VAL A 228 14.05 5.98 7.35
CA VAL A 228 13.41 5.91 8.66
C VAL A 228 14.46 6.09 9.76
N THR A 229 15.60 5.41 9.64
CA THR A 229 16.67 5.43 10.65
C THR A 229 17.44 6.75 10.67
N ASP A 230 17.49 7.46 9.54
CA ASP A 230 18.06 8.81 9.44
C ASP A 230 17.08 9.89 9.91
N GLY A 231 15.81 9.53 10.17
CA GLY A 231 14.78 10.44 10.67
C GLY A 231 14.11 11.29 9.59
N HIS A 232 14.34 10.98 8.32
CA HIS A 232 13.62 11.60 7.20
C HIS A 232 12.14 11.19 7.15
N ILE A 233 11.82 9.99 7.66
CA ILE A 233 10.46 9.47 7.75
C ILE A 233 10.08 9.28 9.22
N GLY A 234 9.07 10.04 9.66
CA GLY A 234 8.57 10.00 11.04
C GLY A 234 7.62 8.83 11.33
N GLY A 235 7.50 8.46 12.62
CA GLY A 235 6.70 7.33 13.11
C GLY A 235 5.49 7.71 13.97
N GLU A 236 5.03 8.96 13.92
CA GLU A 236 3.95 9.49 14.78
C GLU A 236 2.63 9.68 14.01
N GLY A 237 1.50 9.47 14.70
CA GLY A 237 0.16 9.63 14.14
C GLY A 237 -0.49 8.35 13.58
N MET A 238 -1.70 8.49 13.02
CA MET A 238 -2.49 7.37 12.46
C MET A 238 -1.82 6.71 11.24
N ASP A 239 -1.07 7.49 10.44
CA ASP A 239 -0.35 6.98 9.27
C ASP A 239 0.74 5.96 9.65
N ALA A 240 1.32 6.11 10.85
CA ALA A 240 2.39 5.22 11.32
C ALA A 240 1.93 3.80 11.68
N LEU A 241 0.64 3.56 11.90
CA LEU A 241 0.12 2.20 12.07
C LEU A 241 0.12 1.47 10.72
N HIS A 242 -0.45 2.11 9.70
CA HIS A 242 -0.52 1.56 8.35
C HIS A 242 0.88 1.33 7.76
N MET A 243 1.78 2.32 7.90
CA MET A 243 3.18 2.16 7.48
C MET A 243 3.90 1.04 8.24
N GLY A 244 3.54 0.79 9.50
CA GLY A 244 4.08 -0.32 10.27
C GLY A 244 3.70 -1.67 9.67
N ASP A 245 2.42 -1.87 9.33
CA ASP A 245 1.96 -3.11 8.68
C ASP A 245 2.54 -3.29 7.27
N GLU A 246 2.68 -2.22 6.47
CA GLU A 246 3.32 -2.29 5.14
C GLU A 246 4.81 -2.66 5.24
N LEU A 247 5.55 -2.02 6.15
CA LEU A 247 6.95 -2.36 6.38
C LEU A 247 7.09 -3.79 6.92
N ALA A 248 6.17 -4.25 7.76
CA ALA A 248 6.16 -5.61 8.28
C ALA A 248 6.05 -6.66 7.17
N ALA A 249 5.24 -6.39 6.13
CA ALA A 249 5.15 -7.26 4.95
C ALA A 249 6.51 -7.35 4.22
N LEU A 250 7.21 -6.22 4.03
CA LEU A 250 8.55 -6.22 3.44
C LEU A 250 9.57 -6.98 4.29
N LEU A 251 9.51 -6.85 5.62
CA LEU A 251 10.39 -7.62 6.52
C LEU A 251 10.09 -9.12 6.49
N GLN A 252 8.85 -9.54 6.22
CA GLN A 252 8.52 -10.96 6.00
C GLN A 252 9.05 -11.47 4.67
N GLU A 253 8.95 -10.67 3.62
CA GLU A 253 9.41 -11.02 2.28
C GLU A 253 10.95 -11.07 2.18
N TYR A 254 11.65 -10.20 2.92
CA TYR A 254 13.10 -10.03 2.86
C TYR A 254 13.80 -10.30 4.21
N PRO A 255 14.16 -11.57 4.52
CA PRO A 255 14.82 -11.93 5.78
C PRO A 255 16.14 -11.19 6.04
N VAL A 256 16.91 -10.87 5.00
CA VAL A 256 18.16 -10.09 5.13
C VAL A 256 17.87 -8.67 5.63
N LEU A 257 16.82 -8.03 5.13
CA LEU A 257 16.39 -6.71 5.58
C LEU A 257 15.89 -6.77 7.03
N ARG A 258 15.16 -7.83 7.39
CA ARG A 258 14.72 -8.06 8.77
C ARG A 258 15.89 -8.16 9.74
N ALA A 259 16.89 -9.00 9.41
CA ALA A 259 18.09 -9.12 10.23
C ALA A 259 18.81 -7.77 10.39
N HIS A 260 18.91 -7.00 9.30
CA HIS A 260 19.49 -5.65 9.35
C HIS A 260 18.71 -4.72 10.29
N VAL A 261 17.38 -4.71 10.23
CA VAL A 261 16.54 -3.93 11.16
C VAL A 261 16.77 -4.36 12.62
N TYR A 262 16.94 -5.66 12.88
CA TYR A 262 17.24 -6.16 14.23
C TYR A 262 18.59 -5.66 14.72
N GLU A 263 19.64 -5.71 13.89
CA GLU A 263 20.97 -5.19 14.22
C GLU A 263 20.93 -3.69 14.55
N ILE A 264 20.24 -2.89 13.75
CA ILE A 264 20.07 -1.44 13.99
C ILE A 264 19.40 -1.20 15.35
N MET A 265 18.30 -1.90 15.62
CA MET A 265 17.53 -1.74 16.86
C MET A 265 18.30 -2.22 18.10
N GLN A 266 19.23 -3.17 17.96
CA GLN A 266 20.09 -3.66 19.05
C GLN A 266 21.30 -2.75 19.32
N SER A 267 21.87 -2.17 18.27
CA SER A 267 23.16 -1.48 18.31
C SER A 267 23.07 -0.05 18.87
N ALA A 268 21.95 0.64 18.66
CA ALA A 268 21.85 2.06 18.94
C ALA A 268 20.86 2.38 20.11
N PRO A 269 21.29 3.12 21.16
CA PRO A 269 20.43 3.45 22.31
C PRO A 269 19.19 4.28 21.95
N SER A 270 19.29 5.09 20.90
CA SER A 270 18.18 5.82 20.28
C SER A 270 18.39 5.86 18.77
N VAL A 271 17.40 5.39 18.01
CA VAL A 271 17.38 5.46 16.54
C VAL A 271 16.16 6.29 16.16
N PRO A 272 16.31 7.32 15.30
CA PRO A 272 15.16 7.94 14.65
C PRO A 272 14.25 6.87 14.04
N GLY A 273 12.94 7.10 14.08
CA GLY A 273 11.99 6.12 13.54
C GLY A 273 11.86 4.81 14.35
N ARG A 274 12.47 4.67 15.54
CA ARG A 274 12.30 3.50 16.43
C ARG A 274 10.86 3.09 16.61
N ALA A 275 9.94 4.04 16.77
CA ALA A 275 8.52 3.75 16.94
C ALA A 275 7.92 3.03 15.72
N LEU A 276 8.31 3.42 14.51
CA LEU A 276 7.85 2.79 13.27
C LEU A 276 8.47 1.39 13.10
N LEU A 277 9.77 1.25 13.34
CA LEU A 277 10.44 -0.07 13.30
C LEU A 277 9.85 -1.02 14.34
N THR A 278 9.60 -0.54 15.56
CA THR A 278 8.93 -1.31 16.62
C THR A 278 7.56 -1.80 16.17
N LYS A 279 6.75 -0.93 15.54
CA LYS A 279 5.45 -1.30 14.99
C LYS A 279 5.58 -2.35 13.89
N ALA A 280 6.54 -2.22 12.98
CA ALA A 280 6.76 -3.20 11.92
C ALA A 280 7.15 -4.58 12.46
N ILE A 281 8.06 -4.64 13.45
CA ILE A 281 8.44 -5.90 14.11
C ILE A 281 7.23 -6.48 14.86
N ALA A 282 6.48 -5.65 15.58
CA ALA A 282 5.29 -6.07 16.33
C ALA A 282 4.15 -6.55 15.42
N ALA A 283 4.12 -6.09 14.17
CA ALA A 283 3.12 -6.44 13.18
C ALA A 283 3.38 -7.77 12.46
N ALA A 284 4.64 -8.22 12.42
CA ALA A 284 5.04 -9.50 11.85
C ALA A 284 6.13 -10.18 12.71
N PRO A 285 5.86 -10.47 13.99
CA PRO A 285 6.88 -10.96 14.90
C PRO A 285 7.28 -12.39 14.55
N ASP A 286 8.59 -12.63 14.48
CA ASP A 286 9.16 -13.96 14.68
C ASP A 286 9.74 -14.05 16.10
N GLU A 287 10.32 -15.20 16.44
CA GLU A 287 10.87 -15.45 17.77
C GLU A 287 11.98 -14.45 18.13
N GLU A 288 12.86 -14.11 17.20
CA GLU A 288 13.97 -13.18 17.43
C GLU A 288 13.47 -11.74 17.60
N GLY A 289 12.60 -11.29 16.70
CA GLY A 289 11.98 -9.97 16.76
C GLY A 289 11.16 -9.78 18.03
N PHE A 290 10.44 -10.81 18.47
CA PHE A 290 9.69 -10.78 19.73
C PHE A 290 10.62 -10.63 20.95
N LEU A 291 11.71 -11.41 21.01
CA LEU A 291 12.68 -11.32 22.10
C LEU A 291 13.41 -9.97 22.11
N LEU A 292 13.67 -9.41 20.93
CA LEU A 292 14.19 -8.05 20.77
C LEU A 292 13.23 -7.01 21.35
N LEU A 293 11.94 -7.07 21.01
CA LEU A 293 10.92 -6.17 21.57
C LEU A 293 10.86 -6.28 23.10
N LEU A 294 10.88 -7.50 23.63
CA LEU A 294 10.87 -7.73 25.07
C LEU A 294 12.11 -7.12 25.76
N LYS A 295 13.29 -7.26 25.16
CA LYS A 295 14.54 -6.65 25.66
C LYS A 295 14.43 -5.12 25.69
N LEU A 296 13.86 -4.53 24.64
CA LEU A 296 13.65 -3.09 24.57
C LEU A 296 12.64 -2.59 25.60
N GLU A 297 11.55 -3.32 25.84
CA GLU A 297 10.56 -3.02 26.88
C GLU A 297 11.23 -3.02 28.26
N ARG A 298 11.99 -4.07 28.59
CA ARG A 298 12.67 -4.21 29.89
C ARG A 298 13.67 -3.08 30.16
N ASN A 299 14.27 -2.53 29.11
CA ASN A 299 15.18 -1.39 29.21
C ASN A 299 14.45 -0.04 29.21
N GLY A 300 13.12 -0.02 29.19
CA GLY A 300 12.30 1.19 29.13
C GLY A 300 12.36 1.92 27.78
N ALA A 301 12.89 1.29 26.74
CA ALA A 301 13.09 1.90 25.42
C ALA A 301 11.81 1.95 24.59
N ILE A 302 10.84 1.07 24.89
CA ILE A 302 9.51 1.03 24.27
C ILE A 302 8.45 0.73 25.34
N GLY A 303 7.17 0.93 25.00
CA GLY A 303 6.06 0.50 25.83
C GLY A 303 5.86 -1.03 25.84
N PRO A 304 4.92 -1.53 26.64
CA PRO A 304 4.69 -2.96 26.79
C PRO A 304 4.33 -3.67 25.47
N VAL A 305 4.93 -4.84 25.23
CA VAL A 305 4.53 -5.73 24.14
C VAL A 305 3.05 -6.07 24.27
N THR A 306 2.30 -5.87 23.20
CA THR A 306 0.83 -5.94 23.22
C THR A 306 0.31 -7.37 23.06
N TRP A 307 -0.95 -7.59 23.45
CA TRP A 307 -1.69 -8.83 23.15
C TRP A 307 -1.63 -9.20 21.67
N GLN A 308 -1.87 -8.23 20.78
CA GLN A 308 -1.88 -8.45 19.33
C GLN A 308 -0.53 -8.96 18.82
N THR A 309 0.58 -8.45 19.37
CA THR A 309 1.92 -8.95 19.02
C THR A 309 2.13 -10.39 19.46
N VAL A 310 1.69 -10.74 20.67
CA VAL A 310 1.78 -12.13 21.17
C VAL A 310 0.89 -13.07 20.35
N GLU A 311 -0.34 -12.65 20.05
CA GLU A 311 -1.28 -13.39 19.20
C GLU A 311 -0.69 -13.67 17.81
N ARG A 312 -0.14 -12.64 17.14
CA ARG A 312 0.52 -12.78 15.82
C ARG A 312 1.73 -13.70 15.85
N LEU A 313 2.39 -13.87 17.00
CA LEU A 313 3.53 -14.79 17.16
C LEU A 313 3.09 -16.25 17.33
N VAL A 314 1.99 -16.49 18.07
CA VAL A 314 1.59 -17.84 18.49
C VAL A 314 0.36 -18.39 17.77
N THR A 315 -0.12 -17.68 16.76
CA THR A 315 -1.23 -18.08 15.90
C THR A 315 -0.91 -17.79 14.45
N THR A 316 -1.61 -18.47 13.54
CA THR A 316 -1.61 -18.18 12.11
C THR A 316 -3.04 -18.04 11.61
N ARG A 317 -3.23 -17.20 10.57
CA ARG A 317 -4.52 -16.98 9.94
C ARG A 317 -4.59 -17.77 8.64
N ILE A 318 -5.52 -18.71 8.57
CA ILE A 318 -5.73 -19.54 7.39
C ILE A 318 -7.02 -19.07 6.70
N PRO A 319 -6.98 -18.70 5.41
CA PRO A 319 -8.19 -18.30 4.68
C PRO A 319 -9.26 -19.39 4.76
N SER A 320 -10.49 -19.00 5.11
CA SER A 320 -11.59 -19.94 5.21
C SER A 320 -12.07 -20.35 3.82
N SER A 321 -12.23 -21.65 3.59
CA SER A 321 -12.74 -22.16 2.32
C SER A 321 -14.23 -21.86 2.09
N SER A 322 -14.97 -21.50 3.14
CA SER A 322 -16.42 -21.32 3.12
C SER A 322 -16.86 -19.88 2.87
N MET A 323 -16.01 -18.88 3.12
CA MET A 323 -16.39 -17.47 3.06
C MET A 323 -15.24 -16.57 2.60
N SER A 324 -15.49 -15.79 1.55
CA SER A 324 -14.56 -14.77 1.07
C SER A 324 -14.30 -13.74 2.17
N ASN A 325 -13.02 -13.42 2.43
CA ASN A 325 -12.54 -12.51 3.48
C ASN A 325 -12.72 -13.00 4.92
N ALA A 326 -13.04 -14.28 5.14
CA ALA A 326 -12.96 -14.91 6.46
C ALA A 326 -11.67 -15.70 6.61
N TYR A 327 -11.20 -15.84 7.84
CA TYR A 327 -10.04 -16.65 8.17
C TYR A 327 -10.29 -17.40 9.48
N ASP A 328 -9.73 -18.60 9.56
CA ASP A 328 -9.61 -19.35 10.80
C ASP A 328 -8.29 -18.98 11.49
N VAL A 329 -8.33 -18.79 12.80
CA VAL A 329 -7.14 -18.56 13.62
C VAL A 329 -6.71 -19.89 14.20
N VAL A 330 -5.50 -20.34 13.87
CA VAL A 330 -4.97 -21.64 14.28
C VAL A 330 -3.74 -21.43 15.17
N PRO A 331 -3.66 -22.09 16.34
CA PRO A 331 -2.51 -21.94 17.22
C PRO A 331 -1.25 -22.59 16.59
N VAL A 332 -0.10 -21.92 16.74
CA VAL A 332 1.22 -22.37 16.29
C VAL A 332 2.07 -22.69 17.52
N PRO A 333 2.87 -23.78 17.52
CA PRO A 333 3.70 -24.15 18.67
C PRO A 333 4.65 -23.03 19.10
N ALA A 334 4.69 -22.72 20.39
CA ALA A 334 5.52 -21.66 20.98
C ALA A 334 6.49 -22.19 22.06
N ALA A 335 6.88 -23.47 21.97
CA ALA A 335 7.65 -24.15 23.02
C ALA A 335 8.99 -23.45 23.33
N TYR A 336 9.73 -23.04 22.29
CA TYR A 336 11.01 -22.34 22.47
C TYR A 336 10.83 -20.97 23.13
N ILE A 337 9.87 -20.17 22.67
CA ILE A 337 9.57 -18.87 23.27
C ILE A 337 9.09 -18.99 24.70
N ARG A 338 8.18 -19.92 25.00
CA ARG A 338 7.70 -20.12 26.38
C ARG A 338 8.84 -20.53 27.31
N LYS A 339 9.73 -21.43 26.88
CA LYS A 339 10.95 -21.79 27.62
C LYS A 339 11.83 -20.57 27.88
N THR A 340 12.08 -19.77 26.85
CA THR A 340 12.94 -18.58 26.93
C THR A 340 12.34 -17.52 27.86
N LEU A 341 11.04 -17.25 27.74
CA LEU A 341 10.33 -16.34 28.63
C LEU A 341 10.35 -16.82 30.10
N LEU A 342 10.22 -18.13 30.33
CA LEU A 342 10.28 -18.69 31.68
C LEU A 342 11.67 -18.48 32.29
N ALA A 343 12.74 -18.61 31.50
CA ALA A 343 14.10 -18.32 31.96
C ALA A 343 14.32 -16.82 32.25
N LEU A 344 13.68 -15.94 31.47
CA LEU A 344 13.73 -14.48 31.61
C LEU A 344 12.83 -13.92 32.71
N THR A 345 11.93 -14.72 33.27
CA THR A 345 11.07 -14.31 34.38
C THR A 345 11.91 -13.96 35.61
N ASP A 346 11.62 -12.81 36.21
CA ASP A 346 12.24 -12.31 37.44
C ASP A 346 11.36 -12.73 38.65
N ASP A 347 10.53 -11.83 39.17
CA ASP A 347 9.66 -12.07 40.33
C ASP A 347 8.25 -12.58 39.95
N GLY A 348 7.94 -12.64 38.65
CA GLY A 348 6.61 -13.05 38.17
C GLY A 348 5.51 -12.01 38.35
N GLY A 349 5.84 -10.81 38.84
CA GLY A 349 4.92 -9.76 39.20
C GLY A 349 4.19 -9.11 38.01
N PRO A 350 3.33 -8.11 38.27
CA PRO A 350 2.65 -7.35 37.22
C PRO A 350 3.59 -6.55 36.32
N ALA A 351 4.75 -6.13 36.86
CA ALA A 351 5.78 -5.38 36.13
C ALA A 351 6.76 -6.29 35.37
N ASP A 352 6.74 -7.61 35.61
CA ASP A 352 7.58 -8.57 34.91
C ASP A 352 7.04 -8.80 33.48
N SER A 353 7.72 -8.21 32.51
CA SER A 353 7.38 -8.30 31.08
C SER A 353 7.37 -9.74 30.57
N ALA A 354 8.29 -10.59 31.02
CA ALA A 354 8.41 -11.96 30.55
C ALA A 354 7.27 -12.83 31.11
N ALA A 355 6.98 -12.69 32.40
CA ALA A 355 5.85 -13.35 33.04
C ALA A 355 4.51 -12.87 32.47
N ARG A 356 4.39 -11.58 32.15
CA ARG A 356 3.21 -11.01 31.48
C ARG A 356 3.00 -11.66 30.12
N CYS A 357 4.03 -11.74 29.27
CA CYS A 357 3.93 -12.37 27.96
C CYS A 357 3.55 -13.86 28.06
N LEU A 358 4.11 -14.59 29.03
CA LEU A 358 3.74 -15.99 29.29
C LEU A 358 2.26 -16.16 29.60
N ARG A 359 1.71 -15.29 30.47
CA ARG A 359 0.28 -15.30 30.79
C ARG A 359 -0.59 -15.01 29.56
N LEU A 360 -0.16 -14.08 28.69
CA LEU A 360 -0.87 -13.79 27.45
C LEU A 360 -0.89 -15.02 26.51
N ILE A 361 0.24 -15.73 26.39
CA ILE A 361 0.30 -16.97 25.60
C ILE A 361 -0.67 -18.01 26.18
N ASP A 362 -0.68 -18.23 27.50
CA ASP A 362 -1.60 -19.20 28.10
C ASP A 362 -3.07 -18.80 27.89
N SER A 363 -3.42 -17.52 28.01
CA SER A 363 -4.77 -17.05 27.69
C SER A 363 -5.16 -17.30 26.23
N LEU A 364 -4.23 -17.13 25.28
CA LEU A 364 -4.45 -17.48 23.87
C LEU A 364 -4.60 -19.00 23.67
N ARG A 365 -3.97 -19.83 24.51
CA ARG A 365 -4.16 -21.28 24.49
C ARG A 365 -5.50 -21.72 25.06
N ASP A 366 -6.02 -20.99 26.04
CA ASP A 366 -7.38 -21.19 26.54
C ASP A 366 -8.43 -20.81 25.47
N GLU A 367 -8.14 -19.78 24.65
CA GLU A 367 -9.04 -19.29 23.60
C GLU A 367 -8.99 -20.12 22.30
N TYR A 368 -7.79 -20.37 21.78
CA TYR A 368 -7.59 -21.02 20.47
C TYR A 368 -7.15 -22.49 20.54
N GLY A 369 -6.95 -23.01 21.76
CA GLY A 369 -6.46 -24.36 21.99
C GLY A 369 -4.94 -24.46 22.05
N VAL A 370 -4.46 -25.63 22.49
CA VAL A 370 -3.03 -25.97 22.63
C VAL A 370 -2.58 -26.84 21.45
N PRO A 371 -1.50 -26.49 20.75
CA PRO A 371 -0.90 -27.38 19.75
C PRO A 371 -0.41 -28.70 20.39
N ASP A 372 -0.66 -29.84 19.74
CA ASP A 372 -0.29 -31.17 20.27
C ASP A 372 1.20 -31.32 20.61
N THR A 373 2.07 -30.59 19.92
CA THR A 373 3.52 -30.62 20.10
C THR A 373 4.01 -29.72 21.22
N GLU A 374 3.14 -28.95 21.87
CA GLU A 374 3.51 -27.96 22.87
C GLU A 374 3.29 -28.48 24.30
N PRO A 375 4.34 -28.57 25.14
CA PRO A 375 4.18 -29.08 26.50
C PRO A 375 3.41 -28.10 27.37
N ARG A 376 2.65 -28.62 28.35
CA ARG A 376 1.91 -27.78 29.31
C ARG A 376 2.85 -26.89 30.15
N HIS A 377 3.97 -27.46 30.60
CA HIS A 377 5.02 -26.75 31.32
C HIS A 377 6.04 -26.17 30.34
N PRO A 378 6.36 -24.86 30.36
CA PRO A 378 7.31 -24.24 29.43
C PRO A 378 8.71 -24.87 29.44
N ASP A 379 9.27 -25.17 30.62
CA ASP A 379 10.53 -25.92 30.75
C ASP A 379 10.59 -26.73 32.05
N LEU A 380 10.17 -28.00 31.99
CA LEU A 380 10.15 -28.86 33.18
C LEU A 380 11.55 -29.05 33.79
N ALA A 381 12.59 -29.04 32.95
CA ALA A 381 13.97 -29.22 33.39
C ALA A 381 14.51 -28.00 34.16
N SER A 382 13.88 -26.83 34.02
CA SER A 382 14.29 -25.61 34.74
C SER A 382 14.08 -25.70 36.26
N GLY A 383 13.22 -26.61 36.73
CA GLY A 383 12.81 -26.72 38.14
C GLY A 383 12.02 -25.51 38.65
N ARG A 384 11.71 -24.53 37.80
CA ARG A 384 10.86 -23.38 38.14
C ARG A 384 9.41 -23.83 38.26
N SER A 385 8.69 -23.29 39.23
CA SER A 385 7.26 -23.59 39.41
C SER A 385 6.43 -23.04 38.24
N TRP A 386 5.47 -23.83 37.78
CA TRP A 386 4.51 -23.42 36.76
C TRP A 386 3.08 -23.86 37.15
N PRO A 387 2.05 -23.00 37.05
CA PRO A 387 2.10 -21.58 36.67
C PRO A 387 2.99 -20.74 37.61
N ILE A 388 3.43 -19.56 37.13
CA ILE A 388 4.15 -18.59 37.98
C ILE A 388 3.15 -18.08 39.03
N LEU A 389 3.13 -18.72 40.19
CA LEU A 389 2.29 -18.29 41.31
C LEU A 389 2.89 -17.00 41.88
N ARG A 390 2.06 -15.97 42.02
CA ARG A 390 2.45 -14.76 42.77
C ARG A 390 2.88 -15.20 44.17
N PRO A 391 3.95 -14.63 44.77
CA PRO A 391 4.07 -14.69 46.22
C PRO A 391 2.78 -14.12 46.79
N ASN A 392 2.01 -14.93 47.51
CA ASN A 392 0.92 -14.44 48.34
C ASN A 392 1.54 -13.40 49.28
N HIS A 393 1.33 -12.11 49.04
CA HIS A 393 1.11 -11.25 50.19
C HIS A 393 -0.21 -11.72 50.77
N ASP A 394 -0.20 -12.16 52.02
CA ASP A 394 -1.39 -12.41 52.82
C ASP A 394 -2.28 -11.16 52.77
N ILE A 395 -3.17 -11.09 51.78
CA ILE A 395 -4.30 -10.19 51.79
C ILE A 395 -5.33 -10.92 52.65
N GLY A 396 -5.31 -10.59 53.94
CA GLY A 396 -6.40 -10.92 54.84
C GLY A 396 -7.72 -10.56 54.17
N MET A 397 -8.66 -11.51 54.24
CA MET A 397 -10.04 -11.37 53.79
C MET A 397 -10.68 -10.11 54.38
N GLY A 398 -10.57 -8.98 53.68
CA GLY A 398 -11.09 -7.70 54.15
C GLY A 398 -11.18 -6.57 53.11
N GLU A 399 -10.62 -6.72 51.91
CA GLU A 399 -10.55 -5.61 50.93
C GLU A 399 -11.16 -5.89 49.54
N LEU A 400 -11.93 -6.97 49.39
CA LEU A 400 -12.71 -7.20 48.16
C LEU A 400 -14.03 -6.41 48.09
N ASP A 401 -14.41 -5.71 49.17
CA ASP A 401 -15.69 -4.97 49.24
C ASP A 401 -15.58 -3.48 48.86
N ARG A 402 -14.40 -2.99 48.48
CA ARG A 402 -14.18 -1.54 48.19
C ARG A 402 -13.88 -1.17 46.75
N LEU A 403 -13.71 -2.13 45.84
CA LEU A 403 -13.42 -1.86 44.42
C LEU A 403 -14.64 -1.98 43.50
N LEU A 404 -15.80 -2.43 43.99
CA LEU A 404 -17.03 -2.56 43.20
C LEU A 404 -17.96 -1.33 43.24
N VAL A 405 -17.60 -0.23 43.94
CA VAL A 405 -18.49 0.95 44.10
C VAL A 405 -18.00 2.23 43.41
N ARG A 406 -16.90 2.21 42.65
CA ARG A 406 -16.36 3.44 41.99
C ARG A 406 -16.43 3.49 40.46
N VAL A 407 -17.35 2.75 39.85
CA VAL A 407 -17.76 2.96 38.45
C VAL A 407 -19.28 3.04 38.37
N SER A 408 -19.87 4.12 38.88
CA SER A 408 -21.23 4.54 38.53
C SER A 408 -21.50 5.99 38.96
N GLY A 409 -21.73 6.84 37.95
CA GLY A 409 -22.24 8.23 38.04
C GLY A 409 -21.15 9.28 37.83
N ALA A 410 -21.23 10.27 36.94
CA ALA A 410 -22.18 10.77 35.91
C ALA A 410 -21.38 11.87 35.14
N GLY A 411 -21.68 12.40 33.95
CA GLY A 411 -22.71 12.31 32.90
C GLY A 411 -22.04 12.72 31.55
N GLU A 412 -22.66 12.83 30.38
CA GLU A 412 -24.00 13.31 30.01
C GLU A 412 -24.40 12.86 28.59
N VAL A 413 -25.72 12.59 28.45
CA VAL A 413 -26.66 12.92 27.35
C VAL A 413 -26.40 12.45 25.91
N TYR A 414 -27.23 11.50 25.42
CA TYR A 414 -28.03 11.64 24.18
C TYR A 414 -29.26 10.68 24.23
N GLY A 415 -30.41 11.14 23.71
CA GLY A 415 -31.76 10.60 23.93
C GLY A 415 -32.13 9.26 23.23
N PRO A 416 -33.38 8.79 23.41
CA PRO A 416 -33.76 7.41 23.10
C PRO A 416 -34.09 7.19 21.62
N ILE A 417 -33.47 6.17 21.03
CA ILE A 417 -33.91 5.58 19.75
C ILE A 417 -34.83 4.40 20.09
N ALA A 418 -36.06 4.47 19.58
CA ALA A 418 -37.06 3.43 19.70
C ALA A 418 -36.65 2.17 18.92
N TRP A 419 -36.72 1.02 19.58
CA TRP A 419 -36.54 -0.29 18.97
C TRP A 419 -37.84 -0.70 18.26
N ILE A 420 -37.76 -0.89 16.94
CA ILE A 420 -38.78 -1.58 16.14
C ILE A 420 -38.46 -3.07 16.22
N THR A 421 -39.34 -3.87 16.83
CA THR A 421 -39.31 -5.33 16.73
C THR A 421 -40.18 -5.81 15.57
N PRO A 422 -39.75 -6.81 14.79
CA PRO A 422 -40.56 -7.37 13.70
C PRO A 422 -41.61 -8.36 14.22
N THR A 423 -42.85 -8.12 13.80
CA THR A 423 -43.87 -9.09 13.33
C THR A 423 -44.03 -10.41 14.07
N ASP A 424 -45.17 -10.55 14.74
CA ASP A 424 -45.91 -11.81 14.77
C ASP A 424 -47.21 -11.66 13.96
N THR A 425 -47.34 -12.57 12.99
CA THR A 425 -48.49 -12.90 12.18
C THR A 425 -49.70 -13.28 13.03
N GLU A 426 -50.84 -12.63 12.82
CA GLU A 426 -52.13 -13.29 13.00
C GLU A 426 -53.14 -12.83 11.95
N PHE A 427 -53.60 -13.82 11.19
CA PHE A 427 -54.75 -13.81 10.29
C PHE A 427 -56.00 -13.32 11.02
N LYS A 428 -56.76 -12.39 10.42
CA LYS A 428 -58.22 -12.55 10.34
C LYS A 428 -58.82 -11.75 9.19
N ASP A 429 -59.61 -12.51 8.45
CA ASP A 429 -60.49 -12.19 7.34
C ASP A 429 -61.70 -11.37 7.81
N GLU A 430 -62.56 -10.99 6.85
CA GLU A 430 -63.77 -10.14 6.92
C GLU A 430 -63.50 -8.67 6.60
N GLY A 431 -64.00 -8.05 5.53
CA GLY A 431 -65.17 -8.37 4.72
C GLY A 431 -66.13 -7.18 4.75
N LYS A 432 -66.49 -6.72 3.55
CA LYS A 432 -67.65 -5.87 3.17
C LYS A 432 -67.42 -4.37 2.95
N SER A 433 -67.67 -4.07 1.66
CA SER A 433 -68.37 -2.93 1.04
C SER A 433 -67.52 -1.84 0.43
#